data_AF-A0A497FAP7-F1
#
_entry.id   AF-A0A497FAP7-F1
#
_cell.length_a   1.000
_cell.length_b   1.000
_cell.length_c   1.000
_cell.angle_alpha   90.00
_cell.angle_beta   90.00
_cell.angle_gamma   90.00
#
_symmetry.space_group_name_H-M   'P 1'
#
loop_
_entity.id
_entity.type
_entity.pdbx_description
1 polymer ?
#
loop_
_entity_poly.entity_id
_entity_poly.type
_entity_poly.pdbx_seq_one_letter_code
_entity_poly.pdbx_strand_id
1 'polypeptide(L)' 'MVENSSCPYYCETRDGRRCIFLSPEEWRIRHEKLLNYCRNGGKGCCILARVLPLLDSFRRYGAGNQNTLVESIC' A
#
# COMPACT_ATOMS: atom_id res chain seq x y z
N MET A 1 22.05 -7.26 3.55
CA MET A 1 20.90 -6.82 4.36
C MET A 1 19.91 -6.24 3.38
N VAL A 2 18.77 -6.89 3.14
CA VAL A 2 17.82 -6.45 2.11
C VAL A 2 17.05 -5.26 2.68
N GLU A 3 17.54 -4.05 2.42
CA GLU A 3 16.81 -2.81 2.67
C GLU A 3 15.60 -2.76 1.74
N ASN A 4 14.55 -3.48 2.12
CA ASN A 4 13.26 -3.33 1.48
C ASN A 4 12.59 -2.07 2.04
N SER A 5 13.15 -0.91 1.72
CA SER A 5 12.60 0.42 2.01
C SER A 5 11.35 0.71 1.17
N SER A 6 10.63 -0.31 0.73
CA SER A 6 9.41 -0.20 -0.05
C SER A 6 8.19 -0.27 0.87
N CYS A 7 7.15 0.45 0.51
CA CYS A 7 5.88 0.46 1.23
C CYS A 7 5.31 -0.97 1.25
N PRO A 8 4.85 -1.49 2.41
CA PRO A 8 4.30 -2.84 2.51
C PRO A 8 3.04 -3.03 1.66
N TYR A 9 2.38 -1.93 1.31
CA TYR A 9 1.19 -1.90 0.46
C TYR A 9 1.50 -1.82 -1.04
N TYR A 10 2.78 -1.69 -1.40
CA TYR A 10 3.27 -1.66 -2.77
C TYR A 10 3.85 -3.02 -3.13
N CYS A 11 3.02 -3.86 -3.76
CA CYS A 11 3.35 -5.23 -4.09
C CYS A 11 3.20 -5.52 -5.57
N GLU A 12 3.81 -6.62 -6.01
CA GLU A 12 3.43 -7.26 -7.26
C GLU A 12 1.97 -7.72 -7.18
N THR A 13 1.22 -7.62 -8.27
CA THR A 13 -0.10 -8.24 -8.39
C THR A 13 -0.16 -8.88 -9.77
N ARG A 14 -1.20 -9.65 -10.08
CA ARG A 14 -1.39 -10.22 -11.43
C ARG A 14 -1.34 -9.16 -12.55
N ASP A 15 -1.75 -7.93 -12.25
CA ASP A 15 -1.74 -6.77 -13.16
C ASP A 15 -0.40 -5.98 -13.13
N GLY A 16 0.60 -6.48 -12.42
CA GLY A 16 1.88 -5.83 -12.18
C GLY A 16 1.98 -5.15 -10.82
N ARG A 17 3.13 -4.51 -10.56
CA ARG A 17 3.46 -3.93 -9.26
C ARG A 17 2.71 -2.62 -8.99
N ARG A 18 1.82 -2.63 -7.98
CA ARG A 18 0.95 -1.49 -7.64
C ARG A 18 0.66 -1.37 -6.15
N CYS A 19 0.14 -0.22 -5.75
CA CYS A 19 -0.35 0.00 -4.41
C CYS A 19 -1.74 -0.62 -4.23
N ILE A 20 -1.94 -1.46 -3.20
CA ILE A 20 -3.22 -2.15 -2.97
C ILE A 20 -4.39 -1.20 -2.67
N PHE A 21 -4.09 0.03 -2.24
CA PHE A 21 -5.11 1.04 -1.95
C PHE A 21 -5.68 1.74 -3.19
N LEU A 22 -5.11 1.49 -4.36
CA LEU A 22 -5.55 2.07 -5.62
C LEU A 22 -5.96 0.97 -6.58
N SER A 23 -7.13 1.14 -7.18
CA SER A 23 -7.56 0.37 -8.35
C SER A 23 -6.52 0.49 -9.48
N PRO A 24 -6.41 -0.52 -10.37
CA PRO A 24 -5.43 -0.49 -11.45
C PRO A 24 -5.57 0.73 -12.37
N GLU A 25 -6.79 1.22 -12.58
CA GLU A 25 -7.08 2.44 -13.34
C GLU A 25 -6.49 3.69 -12.67
N GLU A 26 -6.80 3.90 -11.39
CA GLU A 26 -6.26 5.02 -10.60
C GLU A 26 -4.74 4.93 -10.46
N TRP A 27 -4.19 3.72 -10.34
CA TRP A 27 -2.75 3.50 -10.32
C TRP A 27 -2.12 3.96 -11.62
N ARG A 28 -2.64 3.59 -12.80
CA ARG A 28 -2.09 4.06 -14.08
C ARG A 28 -2.01 5.59 -14.16
N ILE A 29 -3.00 6.31 -13.62
CA ILE A 29 -3.04 7.77 -13.65
C ILE A 29 -2.07 8.39 -12.62
N ARG A 30 -1.98 7.83 -11.41
CA ARG A 30 -1.28 8.46 -10.27
C ARG A 30 0.06 7.82 -9.93
N HIS A 31 0.44 6.71 -10.58
CA HIS A 31 1.61 5.93 -10.20
C HIS A 31 2.89 6.76 -10.24
N GLU A 32 3.12 7.62 -11.23
CA GLU A 32 4.37 8.40 -11.34
C GLU A 32 4.65 9.22 -10.07
N LYS A 33 3.62 9.89 -9.54
CA LYS A 33 3.74 10.69 -8.31
C LYS A 33 3.83 9.80 -7.07
N LEU A 34 3.13 8.67 -7.07
CA LEU A 34 3.04 7.78 -5.93
C LEU A 34 4.22 6.81 -5.79
N LEU A 35 4.89 6.49 -6.90
CA LEU A 35 5.98 5.54 -6.98
C LEU A 35 7.13 5.97 -6.08
N ASN A 36 7.45 7.26 -6.08
CA ASN A 36 8.51 7.80 -5.22
C ASN A 36 8.19 7.57 -3.74
N TYR A 37 6.96 7.84 -3.31
CA TYR A 37 6.56 7.57 -1.93
C TYR A 37 6.55 6.07 -1.62
N CYS A 38 6.05 5.24 -2.54
CA CYS A 38 6.00 3.79 -2.38
C CYS A 38 7.40 3.18 -2.28
N ARG A 39 8.38 3.68 -3.03
CA ARG A 39 9.79 3.23 -2.96
C ARG A 39 10.56 3.78 -1.75
N ASN A 40 9.99 4.75 -1.04
CA ASN A 40 10.53 5.35 0.19
C ASN A 40 9.71 4.92 1.43
N GLY A 41 9.18 3.69 1.42
CA GLY A 41 8.50 3.09 2.58
C GLY A 41 7.10 3.65 2.85
N GLY A 42 6.55 4.41 1.91
CA GLY A 42 5.26 5.10 2.07
C GLY A 42 5.34 6.39 2.89
N LYS A 43 6.53 6.87 3.24
CA LYS A 43 6.71 8.08 4.06
C LYS A 43 6.23 9.32 3.27
N GLY A 44 5.23 10.02 3.80
CA GLY A 44 4.62 11.19 3.15
C GLY A 44 3.59 10.86 2.07
N CYS A 45 3.19 9.60 1.90
CA CYS A 45 2.16 9.23 0.93
C CYS A 45 0.78 9.74 1.38
N CYS A 46 0.17 10.63 0.59
CA CYS A 46 -1.14 11.22 0.90
C CYS A 46 -2.27 10.16 0.95
N ILE A 47 -2.17 9.12 0.13
CA ILE A 47 -3.13 8.00 0.12
C ILE A 47 -3.01 7.24 1.45
N LEU A 48 -1.78 6.85 1.81
CA LEU A 48 -1.54 6.14 3.06
C LEU A 48 -1.94 6.98 4.27
N ALA A 49 -1.68 8.29 4.26
CA ALA A 49 -2.10 9.20 5.34
C ALA A 49 -3.62 9.28 5.50
N ARG A 50 -4.39 9.18 4.41
CA ARG A 50 -5.87 9.13 4.46
C ARG A 50 -6.40 7.77 4.86
N VAL A 51 -5.70 6.70 4.48
CA VAL A 51 -6.15 5.31 4.67
C VAL A 51 -5.71 4.76 6.03
N LEU A 52 -4.54 5.15 6.56
CA LEU A 52 -4.03 4.79 7.88
C LEU A 52 -5.05 4.96 9.01
N PRO A 53 -5.72 6.12 9.19
CA PRO A 53 -6.70 6.28 10.26
C PRO A 53 -7.94 5.40 10.05
N LEU A 54 -8.32 5.12 8.81
CA LEU A 54 -9.41 4.19 8.49
C LEU A 54 -9.00 2.77 8.87
N LEU A 55 -7.83 2.32 8.44
CA LEU A 55 -7.28 1.00 8.79
C LEU A 55 -7.06 0.83 10.29
N ASP A 56 -6.59 1.86 10.99
CA ASP A 56 -6.43 1.84 12.46
C ASP A 56 -7.79 1.73 13.16
N SER A 57 -8.82 2.37 12.60
CA SER A 57 -10.20 2.22 13.08
C SER A 57 -10.74 0.80 12.84
N PHE A 58 -10.45 0.21 11.68
CA PHE A 58 -10.78 -1.20 11.39
C PHE A 58 -10.03 -2.17 12.31
N ARG A 59 -8.77 -1.86 12.64
CA ARG A 59 -7.92 -2.67 13.54
C ARG A 59 -8.49 -2.76 14.96
N ARG A 60 -9.21 -1.73 15.43
CA ARG A 60 -9.89 -1.75 16.73
C ARG A 60 -11.13 -2.66 16.77
N TYR A 61 -11.73 -2.98 15.62
CA TYR A 61 -12.96 -3.77 15.53
C TYR A 61 -12.74 -5.25 15.18
N GLY A 62 -11.56 -5.62 14.66
CA GLY A 62 -11.25 -7.00 14.29
C GLY A 62 -9.77 -7.30 14.42
N ALA A 63 -9.44 -8.29 15.26
CA ALA A 63 -8.10 -8.84 15.45
C ALA A 63 -7.62 -9.61 14.19
N GLY A 64 -7.31 -8.87 13.12
CA GLY A 64 -6.73 -9.41 11.88
C GLY A 64 -5.41 -8.74 11.56
N ASN A 65 -4.36 -9.53 11.34
CA ASN A 65 -3.01 -9.05 11.05
C ASN A 65 -2.98 -8.36 9.67
N GLN A 66 -2.46 -7.13 9.59
CA GLN A 66 -2.45 -6.31 8.35
C GLN A 66 -1.72 -6.99 7.18
N ASN A 67 -0.82 -7.95 7.47
CA ASN A 67 -0.13 -8.73 6.46
C ASN A 67 -1.06 -9.66 5.67
N THR A 68 -2.20 -10.08 6.21
CA THR A 68 -3.06 -11.08 5.52
C THR A 68 -3.72 -10.52 4.26
N LEU A 69 -4.08 -9.23 4.23
CA LEU A 69 -4.63 -8.60 3.02
C LEU A 69 -3.57 -8.41 1.94
N VAL A 70 -2.37 -8.01 2.34
CA VAL A 70 -1.21 -7.88 1.45
C VAL A 70 -0.85 -9.25 0.90
N GLU A 71 -0.66 -10.26 1.75
CA GLU A 71 -0.35 -11.63 1.33
C GLU A 71 -1.46 -12.30 0.51
N SER A 72 -2.73 -11.92 0.68
CA SER A 72 -3.82 -12.43 -0.16
C SER A 72 -3.88 -11.78 -1.55
N ILE A 73 -3.19 -10.65 -1.76
CA ILE A 73 -3.24 -9.86 -3.00
C ILE A 73 -1.92 -9.92 -3.79
N CYS A 74 -0.77 -10.12 -3.12
CA CYS A 74 0.57 -9.87 -3.66
C CYS A 74 1.30 -11.06 -4.35
#